data_AF-A0A9Y2IHG4-F1
#
_entry.id   AF-A0A9Y2IHG4-F1
#
_cell.length_a   1.000
_cell.length_b   1.000
_cell.length_c   1.000
_cell.angle_alpha   90.00
_cell.angle_beta   90.00
_cell.angle_gamma   90.00
#
_symmetry.space_group_name_H-M   'P 1'
#
loop_
_entity.id
_entity.type
_entity.pdbx_description
1 polymer ?
#
loop_
_entity_poly.entity_id
_entity_poly.type
_entity_poly.pdbx_seq_one_letter_code
_entity_poly.pdbx_strand_id
1 'polypeptide(L)'
;MRHVVHADQRQFSLRDNTAWVPGDGGWSDEAVTSHRIAVEPSSLAVATARSDLVEVEVAVHPGSPPVPSGAEHVVEADLAVPGGKVTLAGPADYPGQERVLELAPGRYRVRVSYVESGPPAVTWNEHEYGEHFRYVVDLWPVTAPAPVTVVRQGAAVWDG
;
A
#
# COMPACT_ATOMS: atom_id res chain seq x y z
N MET A 1 -2.11 8.24 -10.12
CA MET A 1 -1.02 7.85 -11.05
C MET A 1 -0.79 6.35 -10.89
N ARG A 2 -0.51 5.63 -11.98
CA ARG A 2 -0.27 4.17 -11.96
C ARG A 2 1.23 3.88 -12.06
N HIS A 3 1.69 2.94 -11.25
CA HIS A 3 3.07 2.52 -11.12
C HIS A 3 3.15 1.00 -11.15
N VAL A 4 4.30 0.49 -11.58
CA VAL A 4 4.69 -0.90 -11.37
C VAL A 4 5.78 -0.90 -10.31
N VAL A 5 5.63 -1.74 -9.28
CA VAL A 5 6.53 -1.84 -8.13
C VAL A 5 6.97 -3.28 -7.98
N HIS A 6 8.25 -3.53 -7.69
CA HIS A 6 8.75 -4.87 -7.42
C HIS A 6 8.48 -5.25 -5.97
N ALA A 7 7.38 -5.97 -5.72
CA ALA A 7 6.94 -6.31 -4.36
C ALA A 7 7.62 -7.58 -3.84
N ASP A 8 8.95 -7.57 -3.81
CA ASP A 8 9.72 -8.64 -3.14
C ASP A 8 9.24 -8.85 -1.71
N GLN A 9 9.33 -10.09 -1.24
CA GLN A 9 8.80 -10.48 0.07
C GLN A 9 7.30 -10.16 0.22
N ARG A 10 6.56 -10.12 -0.90
CA ARG A 10 5.12 -9.91 -0.95
C ARG A 10 4.68 -8.58 -0.33
N GLN A 11 5.45 -7.52 -0.49
CA GLN A 11 5.06 -6.20 0.02
C GLN A 11 5.57 -5.03 -0.80
N PHE A 12 4.89 -3.90 -0.71
CA PHE A 12 5.46 -2.58 -0.98
C PHE A 12 5.10 -1.63 0.16
N SER A 13 5.62 -0.41 0.16
CA SER A 13 5.34 0.54 1.24
C SER A 13 5.30 1.99 0.79
N LEU A 14 4.59 2.80 1.58
CA LEU A 14 4.59 4.26 1.56
C LEU A 14 5.38 4.74 2.78
N ARG A 15 6.39 5.59 2.59
CA ARG A 15 7.27 6.05 3.68
C ARG A 15 7.50 7.56 3.57
N ASP A 16 7.37 8.31 4.66
CA ASP A 16 7.89 9.67 4.69
C ASP A 16 9.42 9.64 4.61
N ASN A 17 10.00 10.24 3.57
CA ASN A 17 11.43 10.18 3.29
C ASN A 17 12.32 10.80 4.36
N THR A 18 11.78 11.72 5.16
CA THR A 18 12.57 12.49 6.12
C THR A 18 12.34 12.03 7.55
N ALA A 19 11.19 11.38 7.81
CA ALA A 19 10.76 11.02 9.15
C ALA A 19 10.64 9.52 9.39
N TRP A 20 10.59 8.70 8.34
CA TRP A 20 10.65 7.25 8.51
C TRP A 20 12.01 6.83 9.08
N VAL A 21 11.96 5.90 10.02
CA VAL A 21 13.12 5.20 10.56
C VAL A 21 12.89 3.70 10.42
N PRO A 22 13.90 2.91 10.05
CA PRO A 22 13.75 1.45 9.98
C PRO A 22 13.32 0.87 11.33
N GLY A 23 12.22 0.12 11.32
CA GLY A 23 11.72 -0.66 12.46
C GLY A 23 11.58 -2.14 12.11
N ASP A 24 10.70 -2.86 12.82
CA ASP A 24 10.37 -4.26 12.54
C ASP A 24 9.32 -4.42 11.41
N GLY A 25 8.84 -3.28 10.88
CA GLY A 25 7.87 -3.23 9.78
C GLY A 25 6.42 -3.24 10.24
N GLY A 26 6.13 -3.36 11.54
CA GLY A 26 4.76 -3.31 12.10
C GLY A 26 3.90 -4.54 11.79
N TRP A 27 4.50 -5.65 11.34
CA TRP A 27 3.80 -6.87 10.93
C TRP A 27 3.39 -7.72 12.15
N SER A 28 2.22 -7.43 12.74
CA SER A 28 1.57 -8.31 13.71
C SER A 28 0.76 -9.43 13.04
N ASP A 29 0.34 -10.44 13.81
CA ASP A 29 -0.56 -11.50 13.32
C ASP A 29 -1.83 -10.92 12.69
N GLU A 30 -2.41 -9.88 13.30
CA GLU A 30 -3.59 -9.19 12.77
C GLU A 30 -3.27 -8.41 11.48
N ALA A 31 -2.08 -7.79 11.41
CA ALA A 31 -1.61 -7.11 10.21
C ALA A 31 -1.49 -8.08 9.01
N VAL A 32 -1.03 -9.31 9.26
CA VAL A 32 -0.88 -10.34 8.23
C VAL A 32 -2.22 -10.97 7.85
N THR A 33 -3.01 -11.38 8.84
CA THR A 33 -4.20 -12.22 8.62
C THR A 33 -5.44 -11.42 8.23
N SER A 34 -5.60 -10.22 8.78
CA SER A 34 -6.81 -9.41 8.64
C SER A 34 -6.55 -8.13 7.84
N HIS A 35 -5.64 -7.27 8.31
CA HIS A 35 -5.47 -5.92 7.75
C HIS A 35 -4.81 -5.93 6.38
N ARG A 36 -3.87 -6.86 6.14
CA ARG A 36 -2.99 -6.90 4.97
C ARG A 36 -2.18 -5.62 4.76
N ILE A 37 -2.07 -4.83 5.81
CA ILE A 37 -1.20 -3.68 5.91
C ILE A 37 -0.55 -3.70 7.28
N ALA A 38 0.68 -3.25 7.34
CA ALA A 38 1.40 -2.98 8.56
C ALA A 38 1.70 -1.49 8.66
N VAL A 39 1.55 -0.94 9.86
CA VAL A 39 1.62 0.50 10.09
C VAL A 39 2.67 0.78 11.15
N GLU A 40 3.61 1.64 10.79
CA GLU A 40 4.62 2.22 11.67
C GLU A 40 4.47 3.75 11.67
N PRO A 41 5.10 4.46 12.62
CA PRO A 41 5.23 5.90 12.50
C PRO A 41 5.84 6.29 11.15
N SER A 42 5.11 7.10 10.38
CA SER A 42 5.54 7.60 9.07
C SER A 42 5.83 6.54 7.99
N SER A 43 5.31 5.31 8.16
CA SER A 43 5.38 4.25 7.15
C SER A 43 4.15 3.36 7.17
N LEU A 44 3.72 2.92 5.99
CA LEU A 44 2.67 1.93 5.81
C LEU A 44 3.11 0.92 4.77
N ALA A 45 3.24 -0.34 5.16
CA ALA A 45 3.51 -1.45 4.26
C ALA A 45 2.21 -2.12 3.84
N VAL A 46 2.13 -2.53 2.59
CA VAL A 46 0.98 -3.19 1.97
C VAL A 46 1.40 -4.59 1.56
N ALA A 47 0.67 -5.58 2.06
CA ALA A 47 0.87 -6.96 1.73
C ALA A 47 0.29 -7.24 0.34
N THR A 48 1.01 -7.95 -0.50
CA THR A 48 0.63 -8.22 -1.89
C THR A 48 0.46 -9.71 -2.11
N ALA A 49 -0.48 -10.10 -2.97
CA ALA A 49 -0.77 -11.49 -3.30
C ALA A 49 0.40 -12.20 -4.02
N ARG A 50 1.41 -11.48 -4.53
CA ARG A 50 2.53 -12.03 -5.30
C ARG A 50 3.84 -11.38 -4.87
N SER A 51 4.92 -12.15 -4.81
CA SER A 51 6.28 -11.64 -4.61
C SER A 51 6.94 -11.27 -5.95
N ASP A 52 6.35 -10.32 -6.68
CA ASP A 52 6.77 -9.94 -8.03
C ASP A 52 6.32 -8.50 -8.36
N LEU A 53 6.44 -8.09 -9.62
CA LEU A 53 5.91 -6.84 -10.14
C LEU A 53 4.39 -6.75 -9.96
N VAL A 54 3.95 -5.75 -9.20
CA VAL A 54 2.53 -5.43 -8.99
C VAL A 54 2.18 -4.04 -9.48
N GLU A 55 0.90 -3.83 -9.79
CA GLU A 55 0.39 -2.52 -10.18
C GLU A 55 -0.15 -1.75 -8.98
N VAL A 56 0.37 -0.54 -8.78
CA VAL A 56 -0.06 0.36 -7.70
C VAL A 56 -0.60 1.63 -8.31
N GLU A 57 -1.84 1.99 -7.98
CA GLU A 57 -2.43 3.26 -8.38
C GLU A 57 -2.53 4.18 -7.17
N VAL A 58 -1.81 5.30 -7.16
CA VAL A 58 -1.81 6.23 -6.05
C VAL A 58 -2.53 7.52 -6.42
N ALA A 59 -3.49 7.96 -5.59
CA ALA A 59 -4.20 9.21 -5.77
C ALA A 59 -4.35 9.96 -4.45
N VAL A 60 -4.26 11.29 -4.52
CA VAL A 60 -4.45 12.18 -3.37
C VAL A 60 -5.73 12.97 -3.59
N HIS A 61 -6.58 12.99 -2.57
CA HIS A 61 -7.92 13.56 -2.63
C HIS A 61 -8.10 14.62 -1.54
N PRO A 62 -9.00 15.60 -1.74
CA PRO A 62 -9.36 16.56 -0.69
C PRO A 62 -10.16 15.94 0.47
N GLY A 63 -10.70 14.73 0.28
CA GLY A 63 -11.48 13.99 1.27
C GLY A 63 -11.67 12.54 0.83
N SER A 64 -12.42 11.75 1.63
CA SER A 64 -12.65 10.32 1.36
C SER A 64 -13.31 10.09 -0.01
N PRO A 65 -12.63 9.41 -0.96
CA PRO A 65 -13.25 9.02 -2.22
C PRO A 65 -14.18 7.82 -2.01
N PRO A 66 -15.06 7.48 -2.97
CA PRO A 66 -15.79 6.21 -2.94
C PRO A 66 -14.84 5.01 -3.06
N VAL A 67 -15.24 3.87 -2.50
CA VAL A 67 -14.51 2.60 -2.69
C VAL A 67 -14.62 2.17 -4.16
N PRO A 68 -13.51 1.79 -4.83
CA PRO A 68 -13.56 1.29 -6.20
C PRO A 68 -14.51 0.09 -6.36
N SER A 69 -15.26 0.06 -7.45
CA SER A 69 -16.06 -1.11 -7.82
C SER A 69 -15.15 -2.32 -8.04
N GLY A 70 -15.55 -3.49 -7.51
CA GLY A 70 -14.77 -4.72 -7.64
C GLY A 70 -13.60 -4.85 -6.66
N ALA A 71 -13.42 -3.92 -5.71
CA ALA A 71 -12.43 -4.11 -4.64
C ALA A 71 -12.81 -5.32 -3.77
N GLU A 72 -11.93 -6.31 -3.67
CA GLU A 72 -12.19 -7.52 -2.88
C GLU A 72 -11.85 -7.33 -1.41
N HIS A 73 -10.75 -6.62 -1.15
CA HIS A 73 -10.33 -6.24 0.19
C HIS A 73 -10.09 -4.74 0.24
N VAL A 74 -10.55 -4.11 1.32
CA VAL A 74 -10.40 -2.67 1.54
C VAL A 74 -10.02 -2.45 2.99
N VAL A 75 -8.89 -1.80 3.18
CA VAL A 75 -8.37 -1.46 4.50
C VAL A 75 -7.98 0.01 4.54
N GLU A 76 -8.19 0.62 5.69
CA GLU A 76 -7.94 2.01 5.96
C GLU A 76 -7.01 2.15 7.17
N ALA A 77 -6.00 3.01 7.07
CA ALA A 77 -5.11 3.35 8.18
C ALA A 77 -4.53 4.76 8.02
N ASP A 78 -4.06 5.33 9.13
CA ASP A 78 -3.42 6.63 9.09
C ASP A 78 -1.92 6.53 8.78
N LEU A 79 -1.43 7.44 7.94
CA LEU A 79 -0.01 7.67 7.68
C LEU A 79 0.37 9.08 8.15
N ALA A 80 1.40 9.15 9.01
CA ALA A 80 2.01 10.42 9.37
C ALA A 80 3.01 10.85 8.26
N VAL A 81 2.90 12.09 7.80
CA VAL A 81 3.77 12.65 6.75
C VAL A 81 4.29 14.00 7.21
N PRO A 82 5.12 14.07 8.27
CA PRO A 82 5.61 15.36 8.77
C PRO A 82 6.63 16.02 7.83
N GLY A 83 7.27 15.26 6.95
CA GLY A 83 8.24 15.74 5.97
C GLY A 83 7.64 16.25 4.66
N GLY A 84 6.37 15.92 4.41
CA GLY A 84 5.68 16.29 3.17
C GLY A 84 6.16 15.53 1.93
N LYS A 85 6.99 14.49 2.08
CA LYS A 85 7.53 13.75 0.94
C LYS A 85 7.42 12.26 1.19
N VAL A 86 6.51 11.59 0.49
CA VAL A 86 6.26 10.15 0.62
C VAL A 86 6.88 9.40 -0.55
N THR A 87 7.61 8.33 -0.27
CA THR A 87 8.10 7.39 -1.28
C THR A 87 7.24 6.14 -1.29
N LEU A 88 6.84 5.73 -2.48
CA LEU A 88 6.35 4.39 -2.80
C LEU A 88 7.54 3.53 -3.25
N ALA A 89 7.79 2.42 -2.55
CA ALA A 89 8.88 1.50 -2.86
C ALA A 89 8.58 0.06 -2.40
N GLY A 90 9.07 -0.92 -3.16
CA GLY A 90 9.24 -2.31 -2.75
C GLY A 90 10.51 -2.53 -1.93
N PRO A 91 10.66 -3.66 -1.21
CA PRO A 91 11.83 -3.93 -0.36
C PRO A 91 13.18 -3.97 -1.09
N ALA A 92 13.17 -4.35 -2.37
CA ALA A 92 14.38 -4.45 -3.19
C ALA A 92 14.51 -3.32 -4.22
N ASP A 93 13.65 -2.31 -4.18
CA ASP A 93 13.77 -1.18 -5.10
C ASP A 93 15.13 -0.48 -4.87
N TYR A 94 15.90 -0.32 -5.93
CA TYR A 94 17.18 0.40 -5.86
C TYR A 94 16.94 1.91 -5.74
N PRO A 95 17.88 2.68 -5.16
CA PRO A 95 17.83 4.13 -5.14
C PRO A 95 17.56 4.70 -6.55
N GLY A 96 16.49 5.50 -6.70
CA GLY A 96 16.06 6.07 -7.98
C GLY A 96 14.94 5.32 -8.70
N GLN A 97 14.55 4.12 -8.24
CA GLN A 97 13.34 3.42 -8.71
C GLN A 97 12.10 3.79 -7.89
N GLU A 98 12.33 4.38 -6.72
CA GLU A 98 11.34 4.99 -5.84
C GLU A 98 10.42 5.98 -6.59
N ARG A 99 9.14 5.98 -6.21
CA ARG A 99 8.18 6.97 -6.70
C ARG A 99 7.87 7.95 -5.59
N VAL A 100 8.18 9.21 -5.83
CA VAL A 100 7.99 10.29 -4.85
C VAL A 100 6.65 10.97 -5.06
N LEU A 101 5.90 11.13 -3.97
CA LEU A 101 4.71 11.95 -3.85
C LEU A 101 5.01 13.13 -2.92
N GLU A 102 4.86 14.34 -3.44
CA GLU A 102 4.93 15.57 -2.65
C GLU A 102 3.54 15.84 -2.05
N LEU A 103 3.47 15.95 -0.73
CA LEU A 103 2.26 16.14 0.07
C LEU A 103 2.45 17.35 1.01
N ALA A 104 1.36 18.01 1.38
CA ALA A 104 1.43 18.95 2.49
C ALA A 104 1.75 18.16 3.78
N PRO A 105 2.68 18.63 4.63
CA PRO A 105 2.96 17.98 5.91
C PRO A 105 1.70 17.79 6.76
N GLY A 106 1.50 16.60 7.31
CA GLY A 106 0.32 16.31 8.11
C GLY A 106 0.02 14.82 8.27
N ARG A 107 -1.24 14.50 8.57
CA ARG A 107 -1.75 13.14 8.68
C ARG A 107 -2.69 12.87 7.53
N TYR A 108 -2.53 11.72 6.90
CA TYR A 108 -3.38 11.25 5.83
C TYR A 108 -4.06 9.96 6.24
N ARG A 109 -5.34 9.82 5.94
CA ARG A 109 -5.95 8.51 5.85
C ARG A 109 -5.53 7.90 4.53
N VAL A 110 -5.03 6.68 4.58
CA VAL A 110 -4.69 5.85 3.43
C VAL A 110 -5.72 4.74 3.35
N ARG A 111 -6.37 4.61 2.20
CA ARG A 111 -7.16 3.42 1.85
C ARG A 111 -6.40 2.61 0.83
N VAL A 112 -6.26 1.32 1.09
CA VAL A 112 -5.75 0.34 0.14
C VAL A 112 -6.89 -0.55 -0.29
N SER A 113 -7.19 -0.55 -1.59
CA SER A 113 -8.21 -1.40 -2.19
C SER A 113 -7.56 -2.39 -3.15
N TYR A 114 -7.85 -3.67 -2.95
CA TYR A 114 -7.33 -4.78 -3.76
C TYR A 114 -8.35 -5.03 -4.86
N VAL A 115 -8.08 -4.57 -6.08
CA VAL A 115 -8.98 -4.71 -7.21
C VAL A 115 -8.42 -5.76 -8.15
N GLU A 116 -9.16 -6.85 -8.36
CA GLU A 116 -8.74 -7.91 -9.27
C GLU A 116 -8.42 -7.32 -10.64
N SER A 117 -7.32 -7.78 -11.21
CA SER A 117 -6.76 -7.29 -12.45
C SER A 117 -6.10 -8.43 -13.21
N GLY A 118 -5.83 -8.22 -14.50
CA GLY A 118 -4.89 -9.08 -15.21
C GLY A 118 -3.44 -8.82 -14.77
N PRO A 119 -2.48 -9.57 -15.32
CA PRO A 119 -1.06 -9.29 -15.12
C PRO A 119 -0.68 -7.87 -15.58
N PRO A 120 0.38 -7.28 -15.01
CA PRO A 120 0.85 -5.96 -15.41
C PRO A 120 1.35 -5.98 -16.86
N ALA A 121 1.28 -4.85 -17.58
CA ALA A 121 1.73 -4.74 -18.96
C ALA A 121 3.27 -4.61 -19.11
N VAL A 122 4.02 -5.42 -18.37
CA VAL A 122 5.50 -5.53 -18.39
C VAL A 122 5.89 -7.01 -18.48
N THR A 123 7.15 -7.41 -18.38
CA THR A 123 7.49 -8.83 -18.22
C THR A 123 7.46 -9.16 -16.72
N TRP A 124 6.72 -10.20 -16.32
CA TRP A 124 6.59 -10.67 -14.93
C TRP A 124 6.93 -12.16 -14.81
N ASN A 125 7.11 -12.65 -13.59
CA ASN A 125 7.35 -14.06 -13.31
C ASN A 125 6.02 -14.84 -13.32
N GLU A 126 5.74 -15.54 -14.41
CA GLU A 126 4.55 -16.37 -14.56
C GLU A 126 4.45 -17.52 -13.55
N HIS A 127 5.58 -17.96 -12.98
CA HIS A 127 5.65 -19.02 -12.00
C HIS A 127 5.42 -18.54 -10.56
N GLU A 128 5.39 -17.22 -10.33
CA GLU A 128 5.04 -16.69 -9.01
C GLU A 128 3.55 -16.99 -8.74
N TYR A 129 3.28 -17.58 -7.58
CA TYR A 129 1.92 -17.88 -7.16
C TYR A 129 1.21 -16.61 -6.65
N GLY A 130 -0.07 -16.50 -6.98
CA GLY A 130 -1.02 -15.56 -6.40
C GLY A 130 -1.79 -14.76 -7.44
N GLU A 131 -2.93 -14.23 -7.02
CA GLU A 131 -3.80 -13.44 -7.89
C GLU A 131 -3.16 -12.11 -8.30
N HIS A 132 -3.51 -11.63 -9.49
CA HIS A 132 -3.08 -10.32 -9.95
C HIS A 132 -4.04 -9.25 -9.44
N PHE A 133 -3.59 -8.43 -8.50
CA PHE A 133 -4.32 -7.26 -8.04
C PHE A 133 -3.68 -5.97 -8.53
N ARG A 134 -4.53 -5.00 -8.83
CA ARG A 134 -4.18 -3.59 -8.79
C ARG A 134 -4.48 -3.06 -7.40
N TYR A 135 -3.44 -2.55 -6.74
CA TYR A 135 -3.52 -1.96 -5.42
C TYR A 135 -3.83 -0.47 -5.57
N VAL A 136 -5.09 -0.11 -5.36
CA VAL A 136 -5.53 1.30 -5.40
C VAL A 136 -5.31 1.92 -4.02
N VAL A 137 -4.43 2.91 -3.98
CA VAL A 137 -3.99 3.64 -2.79
C VAL A 137 -4.53 5.06 -2.86
N ASP A 138 -5.58 5.32 -2.09
CA ASP A 138 -6.16 6.64 -1.96
C ASP A 138 -5.71 7.31 -0.67
N LEU A 139 -5.21 8.55 -0.76
CA LEU A 139 -4.81 9.35 0.39
C LEU A 139 -5.68 10.59 0.50
N TRP A 140 -6.12 10.94 1.72
CA TRP A 140 -6.74 12.24 1.98
C TRP A 140 -6.39 12.77 3.36
N PRO A 141 -6.28 14.10 3.54
CA PRO A 141 -5.88 14.67 4.82
C PRO A 141 -6.96 14.43 5.89
N VAL A 142 -6.52 14.14 7.12
CA VAL A 142 -7.38 13.99 8.30
C VAL A 142 -6.75 14.66 9.51
N THR A 143 -7.58 15.17 10.42
CA THR A 143 -7.13 15.86 11.63
C THR A 143 -7.15 14.95 12.86
N ALA A 144 -8.14 14.05 12.95
CA ALA A 144 -8.29 13.11 14.04
C ALA A 144 -7.64 11.76 13.69
N PRO A 145 -6.87 11.14 14.61
CA PRO A 145 -6.33 9.82 14.40
C PRO A 145 -7.43 8.75 14.42
N ALA A 146 -7.23 7.66 13.69
CA ALA A 146 -8.08 6.49 13.72
C ALA A 146 -7.25 5.18 13.73
N PRO A 147 -7.81 4.09 14.26
CA PRO A 147 -7.17 2.78 14.17
C PRO A 147 -7.22 2.25 12.74
N VAL A 148 -6.41 1.22 12.48
CA VAL A 148 -6.56 0.41 11.27
C VAL A 148 -7.97 -0.17 11.22
N THR A 149 -8.63 -0.06 10.07
CA THR A 149 -10.01 -0.52 9.88
C THR A 149 -10.13 -1.29 8.58
N VAL A 150 -10.53 -2.55 8.65
CA VAL A 150 -10.94 -3.31 7.47
C VAL A 150 -12.36 -2.89 7.10
N VAL A 151 -12.49 -2.14 6.00
CA VAL A 151 -13.77 -1.69 5.45
C VAL A 151 -14.46 -2.82 4.68
N ARG A 152 -13.67 -3.73 4.09
CA ARG A 152 -14.14 -4.94 3.42
C ARG A 152 -13.12 -6.06 3.58
N GLN A 153 -13.54 -7.18 4.15
CA GLN A 153 -12.71 -8.38 4.24
C GLN A 153 -12.82 -9.17 2.93
N GLY A 154 -11.69 -9.39 2.26
CA GLY A 154 -11.62 -10.29 1.10
C GLY A 154 -11.27 -11.71 1.55
N ALA A 155 -11.40 -12.68 0.63
CA ALA A 155 -10.95 -14.06 0.85
C ALA A 155 -9.48 -14.09 1.26
N ALA A 156 -9.04 -15.14 1.98
CA ALA A 156 -7.63 -15.31 2.33
C ALA A 156 -6.80 -15.35 1.03
N VAL A 157 -5.88 -14.39 0.87
CA VAL A 157 -5.07 -14.22 -0.36
C VAL A 157 -3.71 -14.91 -0.27
N TRP A 158 -3.44 -15.55 0.86
CA TRP A 158 -2.16 -16.20 1.15
C TRP A 158 -2.11 -17.65 0.67
N ASP A 159 -3.26 -18.21 0.30
CA ASP A 159 -3.36 -19.62 -0.04
C ASP A 159 -3.45 -19.81 -1.56
N GLY A 160 -2.39 -20.43 -2.09
CA GLY A 160 -2.43 -21.26 -3.29
C GLY A 160 -2.44 -22.72 -2.87
#